data_AF-A0A6B1CQE6-F1
#
_entry.id   AF-A0A6B1CQE6-F1
#
_cell.length_a   1.000
_cell.length_b   1.000
_cell.length_c   1.000
_cell.angle_alpha   90.00
_cell.angle_beta   90.00
_cell.angle_gamma   90.00
#
_symmetry.space_group_name_H-M   'P 1'
#
loop_
_entity.id
_entity.type
_entity.pdbx_description
1 polymer ?
#
loop_
_entity_poly.entity_id
_entity_poly.type
_entity_poly.pdbx_seq_one_letter_code
_entity_poly.pdbx_strand_id
1 'polypeptide(L)'
;MDFLQSQTYLNSIISKRKELIMKRLTAVLILTLAALFLAVHPAIAQDSEITAGDVVDRETLKAFVLAAKAYGDKASTLPEYLNILQEFRTEGPWKQGSVYLFLFSTEGLFILHGADPSLEGQNLYDLEDVNGVKMVQELISVTAEGGGYVEYIWPDPQIEGDTGSPKVSYAIPYSALGQDFVLGAGFFPEPASTAVADQSWGQLKSQF
;
A
#
# COMPACT_ATOMS: atom_id res chain seq x y z
N MET A 1 -37.98 -19.89 -65.45
CA MET A 1 -37.85 -20.39 -64.07
C MET A 1 -36.71 -19.67 -63.34
N ASP A 2 -36.57 -18.34 -63.52
CA ASP A 2 -35.30 -17.63 -63.27
C ASP A 2 -35.37 -16.46 -62.27
N PHE A 3 -36.56 -15.89 -62.03
CA PHE A 3 -36.65 -14.68 -61.22
C PHE A 3 -36.49 -14.96 -59.71
N LEU A 4 -37.11 -16.03 -59.21
CA LEU A 4 -37.06 -16.40 -57.78
C LEU A 4 -35.66 -16.87 -57.35
N GLN A 5 -34.93 -17.55 -58.25
CA GLN A 5 -33.56 -17.99 -57.99
C GLN A 5 -32.59 -16.80 -57.95
N SER A 6 -32.76 -15.83 -58.86
CA SER A 6 -31.99 -14.57 -58.85
C SER A 6 -32.23 -13.75 -57.57
N GLN A 7 -33.49 -13.62 -57.13
CA GLN A 7 -33.83 -12.93 -55.88
C GLN A 7 -33.25 -13.63 -54.65
N THR A 8 -33.28 -14.96 -54.61
CA THR A 8 -32.70 -15.76 -53.52
C THR A 8 -31.18 -15.59 -53.47
N TYR A 9 -30.53 -15.57 -54.63
CA TYR A 9 -29.09 -15.36 -54.75
C TYR A 9 -28.67 -13.94 -54.30
N LEU A 10 -29.40 -12.90 -54.72
CA LEU A 10 -29.16 -11.52 -54.28
C LEU A 10 -29.34 -11.35 -52.76
N ASN A 11 -30.40 -11.95 -52.18
CA ASN A 11 -30.63 -11.91 -50.74
C ASN A 11 -29.53 -12.62 -49.94
N SER A 12 -28.99 -13.72 -50.46
CA SER A 12 -27.84 -14.42 -49.87
C SER A 12 -26.58 -13.56 -49.85
N ILE A 13 -26.29 -12.83 -50.94
CA ILE A 13 -25.15 -11.90 -51.00
C ILE A 13 -25.33 -10.74 -50.02
N ILE A 14 -26.52 -10.15 -49.96
CA ILE A 14 -26.82 -9.04 -49.04
C ILE A 14 -26.70 -9.49 -47.58
N SER A 15 -27.21 -10.67 -47.23
CA SER A 15 -27.11 -11.25 -45.89
C SER A 15 -25.65 -11.47 -45.47
N LYS A 16 -24.84 -12.10 -46.34
CA LYS A 16 -23.41 -12.32 -46.08
C LYS A 16 -22.62 -11.03 -45.92
N ARG A 17 -22.94 -9.99 -46.70
CA ARG A 17 -22.31 -8.66 -46.58
C ARG A 17 -22.69 -7.98 -45.26
N LYS A 18 -23.96 -8.06 -44.82
CA LYS A 18 -24.40 -7.52 -43.52
C LYS A 18 -23.74 -8.24 -42.35
N GLU A 19 -23.62 -9.56 -42.40
CA GLU A 19 -22.93 -10.35 -41.38
C GLU A 19 -21.45 -9.99 -41.28
N LEU A 20 -20.77 -9.82 -42.43
CA LEU A 20 -19.37 -9.40 -42.47
C LEU A 20 -19.17 -7.98 -41.91
N ILE A 21 -20.08 -7.06 -42.21
CA ILE A 21 -20.06 -5.69 -41.67
C ILE A 21 -20.29 -5.71 -40.16
N MET A 22 -21.27 -6.48 -39.67
CA MET A 22 -21.55 -6.63 -38.23
C MET A 22 -20.36 -7.23 -37.48
N LYS A 23 -19.72 -8.29 -38.01
CA LYS A 23 -18.51 -8.89 -37.40
C LYS A 23 -17.34 -7.92 -37.32
N ARG A 24 -17.17 -7.04 -38.32
CA ARG A 24 -16.14 -5.99 -38.30
C ARG A 24 -16.46 -4.91 -37.27
N LEU A 25 -17.74 -4.52 -37.15
CA LEU A 25 -18.18 -3.53 -36.17
C LEU A 25 -18.04 -4.04 -34.72
N THR A 26 -18.40 -5.30 -34.45
CA THR A 26 -18.23 -5.90 -33.11
C THR A 26 -16.75 -6.09 -32.76
N ALA A 27 -15.90 -6.48 -33.70
CA ALA A 27 -14.46 -6.57 -33.48
C ALA A 27 -13.83 -5.21 -33.16
N VAL A 28 -14.23 -4.15 -33.86
CA VAL A 28 -13.77 -2.77 -33.58
C VAL A 28 -14.26 -2.31 -32.21
N LEU A 29 -15.50 -2.59 -31.83
CA LEU A 29 -16.05 -2.23 -30.53
C LEU A 29 -15.36 -2.95 -29.35
N ILE A 30 -15.01 -4.23 -29.51
CA ILE A 30 -14.27 -4.99 -28.50
C ILE A 30 -12.82 -4.47 -28.39
N LEU A 31 -12.18 -4.13 -29.52
CA LEU A 31 -10.84 -3.55 -29.53
C LEU A 31 -10.80 -2.13 -28.91
N THR A 32 -11.83 -1.30 -29.10
CA THR A 32 -11.90 0.02 -28.46
C THR A 32 -12.21 -0.07 -26.97
N LEU A 33 -13.05 -1.02 -26.53
CA LEU A 33 -13.30 -1.28 -25.10
C LEU A 33 -12.07 -1.86 -24.39
N ALA A 34 -11.30 -2.74 -25.04
CA ALA A 34 -10.04 -3.26 -24.49
C ALA A 34 -8.95 -2.16 -24.40
N ALA A 35 -8.89 -1.25 -25.39
CA ALA A 35 -7.98 -0.10 -25.35
C ALA A 35 -8.36 0.93 -24.28
N LEU A 36 -9.64 1.04 -23.91
CA LEU A 36 -10.09 1.91 -22.82
C LEU A 36 -9.76 1.36 -21.42
N PHE A 37 -9.50 0.05 -21.28
CA PHE A 37 -9.08 -0.57 -20.02
C PHE A 37 -7.55 -0.62 -19.84
N LEU A 38 -6.79 -0.45 -20.93
CA LEU A 38 -5.33 -0.45 -20.92
C LEU A 38 -4.71 0.95 -20.83
N ALA A 39 -5.53 2.01 -20.91
CA ALA A 39 -5.06 3.38 -20.79
C ALA A 39 -5.36 3.91 -19.39
N VAL A 40 -4.30 4.32 -18.69
CA VAL A 40 -4.27 5.01 -17.39
C VAL A 40 -4.24 4.09 -16.16
N HIS A 41 -3.22 3.24 -16.08
CA HIS A 41 -2.31 3.41 -14.95
C HIS A 41 -1.10 4.15 -15.50
N PRO A 42 -0.90 5.45 -15.23
CA PRO A 42 0.45 5.93 -15.18
C PRO A 42 1.08 5.12 -14.06
N ALA A 43 1.96 4.17 -14.39
CA ALA A 43 3.04 3.88 -13.48
C ALA A 43 3.70 5.24 -13.26
N ILE A 44 3.37 5.90 -12.15
CA ILE A 44 4.07 7.11 -11.74
C ILE A 44 5.51 6.63 -11.62
N ALA A 45 6.33 7.04 -12.58
CA ALA A 45 7.73 6.67 -12.64
C ALA A 45 8.35 7.04 -11.28
N GLN A 46 8.92 6.01 -10.66
CA GLN A 46 9.31 5.98 -9.27
C GLN A 46 10.59 6.77 -9.08
N ASP A 47 10.49 7.95 -8.45
CA ASP A 47 11.63 8.74 -7.93
C ASP A 47 12.03 8.29 -6.51
N SER A 48 11.73 7.06 -6.07
CA SER A 48 12.22 6.57 -4.78
C SER A 48 13.47 5.74 -4.99
N GLU A 49 14.62 6.33 -4.66
CA GLU A 49 15.94 5.66 -4.62
C GLU A 49 15.96 4.48 -3.61
N ILE A 50 14.97 4.41 -2.71
CA ILE A 50 14.83 3.38 -1.69
C ILE A 50 13.42 2.75 -1.72
N THR A 51 13.36 1.43 -1.54
CA THR A 51 12.13 0.63 -1.50
C THR A 51 12.01 -0.14 -0.18
N ALA A 52 10.87 -0.78 0.05
CA ALA A 52 10.63 -1.62 1.21
C ALA A 52 11.67 -2.74 1.35
N GLY A 53 12.19 -3.28 0.24
CA GLY A 53 13.22 -4.32 0.26
C GLY A 53 14.62 -3.83 0.65
N ASP A 54 14.85 -2.52 0.66
CA ASP A 54 16.12 -1.91 1.04
C ASP A 54 16.18 -1.57 2.53
N VAL A 55 15.06 -1.72 3.26
CA VAL A 55 14.96 -1.40 4.68
C VAL A 55 15.56 -2.53 5.51
N VAL A 56 16.72 -2.29 6.11
CA VAL A 56 17.45 -3.27 6.93
C VAL A 56 17.91 -2.71 8.27
N ASP A 57 17.82 -1.40 8.47
CA ASP A 57 18.26 -0.70 9.68
C ASP A 57 17.47 0.61 9.88
N ARG A 58 17.82 1.34 10.95
CA ARG A 58 17.18 2.62 11.28
C ARG A 58 17.34 3.69 10.19
N GLU A 59 18.49 3.77 9.54
CA GLU A 59 18.79 4.82 8.56
C GLU A 59 18.00 4.58 7.27
N THR A 60 18.03 3.35 6.76
CA THR A 60 17.24 2.91 5.61
C THR A 60 15.73 3.00 5.89
N LEU A 61 15.26 2.66 7.09
CA LEU A 61 13.87 2.85 7.48
C LEU A 61 13.44 4.33 7.42
N LYS A 62 14.25 5.23 7.96
CA LYS A 62 13.95 6.67 7.92
C LYS A 62 13.93 7.20 6.49
N ALA A 63 14.91 6.83 5.67
CA ALA A 63 14.94 7.19 4.26
C ALA A 63 13.69 6.69 3.52
N PHE A 64 13.25 5.46 3.79
CA PHE A 64 12.04 4.87 3.22
C PHE A 64 10.77 5.63 3.58
N VAL A 65 10.57 5.99 4.86
CA VAL A 65 9.40 6.77 5.29
C VAL A 65 9.39 8.17 4.66
N LEU A 66 10.55 8.83 4.55
CA LEU A 66 10.66 10.13 3.90
C LEU A 66 10.39 10.04 2.39
N ALA A 67 10.84 8.98 1.72
CA ALA A 67 10.52 8.72 0.32
C ALA A 67 9.02 8.47 0.13
N ALA A 68 8.39 7.70 1.02
CA ALA A 68 6.95 7.46 0.99
C ALA A 68 6.16 8.76 1.19
N LYS A 69 6.59 9.64 2.09
CA LYS A 69 6.00 10.99 2.23
C LYS A 69 6.12 11.79 0.94
N ALA A 70 7.32 11.88 0.37
CA ALA A 70 7.53 12.65 -0.87
C ALA A 70 6.70 12.09 -2.03
N TYR A 71 6.50 10.77 -2.07
CA TYR A 71 5.60 10.13 -3.03
C TYR A 71 4.14 10.49 -2.76
N GLY A 72 3.68 10.42 -1.52
CA GLY A 72 2.34 10.84 -1.08
C GLY A 72 2.02 12.30 -1.40
N ASP A 73 2.98 13.19 -1.21
CA ASP A 73 2.88 14.63 -1.50
C ASP A 73 2.61 14.92 -3.01
N LYS A 74 2.82 13.94 -3.91
CA LYS A 74 2.49 14.08 -5.34
C LYS A 74 0.97 14.09 -5.59
N ALA A 75 0.16 13.58 -4.66
CA ALA A 75 -1.30 13.61 -4.80
C ALA A 75 -1.86 15.00 -4.50
N SER A 76 -2.62 15.52 -5.44
CA SER A 76 -3.32 16.82 -5.33
C SER A 76 -4.84 16.67 -5.25
N THR A 77 -5.36 15.49 -5.54
CA THR A 77 -6.79 15.18 -5.55
C THR A 77 -7.09 13.92 -4.73
N LEU A 78 -8.34 13.77 -4.30
CA LEU A 78 -8.78 12.57 -3.59
C LEU A 78 -8.55 11.28 -4.40
N PRO A 79 -8.89 11.19 -5.71
CA PRO A 79 -8.61 9.99 -6.49
C PRO A 79 -7.12 9.63 -6.56
N GLU A 80 -6.24 10.61 -6.73
CA GLU A 80 -4.78 10.39 -6.72
C GLU A 80 -4.31 9.85 -5.37
N TYR A 81 -4.81 10.45 -4.28
CA TYR A 81 -4.48 10.02 -2.93
C TYR A 81 -4.94 8.58 -2.66
N LEU A 82 -6.15 8.22 -3.07
CA LEU A 82 -6.68 6.85 -2.93
C LEU A 82 -5.85 5.85 -3.74
N ASN A 83 -5.36 6.21 -4.92
CA ASN A 83 -4.45 5.37 -5.70
C ASN A 83 -3.13 5.15 -4.97
N ILE A 84 -2.53 6.20 -4.38
CA ILE A 84 -1.31 6.06 -3.56
C ILE A 84 -1.54 5.13 -2.37
N LEU A 85 -2.65 5.28 -1.64
CA LEU A 85 -2.96 4.37 -0.55
C LEU A 85 -3.12 2.92 -1.05
N GLN A 86 -3.67 2.71 -2.25
CA GLN A 86 -3.76 1.38 -2.84
C GLN A 86 -2.38 0.80 -3.16
N GLU A 87 -1.46 1.61 -3.68
CA GLU A 87 -0.07 1.21 -3.93
C GLU A 87 0.65 0.84 -2.63
N PHE A 88 0.45 1.61 -1.55
CA PHE A 88 1.04 1.31 -0.24
C PHE A 88 0.55 -0.01 0.39
N ARG A 89 -0.59 -0.54 -0.05
CA ARG A 89 -1.12 -1.87 0.38
C ARG A 89 -0.59 -3.02 -0.46
N THR A 90 -0.08 -2.74 -1.65
CA THR A 90 0.22 -3.73 -2.68
C THR A 90 1.71 -4.07 -2.64
N GLU A 91 2.04 -5.37 -2.73
CA GLU A 91 3.44 -5.81 -2.80
C GLU A 91 4.19 -5.08 -3.92
N GLY A 92 5.38 -4.57 -3.59
CA GLY A 92 6.15 -3.72 -4.49
C GLY A 92 7.06 -2.73 -3.73
N PRO A 93 7.27 -1.53 -4.28
CA PRO A 93 8.20 -0.55 -3.72
C PRO A 93 7.89 -0.11 -2.28
N TRP A 94 6.61 -0.10 -1.91
CA TRP A 94 6.13 0.46 -0.64
C TRP A 94 5.72 -0.61 0.38
N LYS A 95 5.79 -1.88 -0.01
CA LYS A 95 5.47 -3.01 0.83
C LYS A 95 6.23 -4.24 0.32
N GLN A 96 7.01 -4.85 1.20
CA GLN A 96 7.65 -6.13 0.93
C GLN A 96 7.73 -6.92 2.24
N GLY A 97 7.02 -8.04 2.31
CA GLY A 97 7.01 -8.91 3.48
C GLY A 97 6.68 -8.14 4.78
N SER A 98 7.62 -8.10 5.71
CA SER A 98 7.45 -7.46 7.03
C SER A 98 7.65 -5.93 7.01
N VAL A 99 8.09 -5.35 5.90
CA VAL A 99 8.25 -3.90 5.74
C VAL A 99 7.04 -3.33 5.01
N TYR A 100 6.30 -2.45 5.70
CA TYR A 100 5.07 -1.84 5.20
C TYR A 100 4.80 -0.50 5.88
N LEU A 101 4.07 0.36 5.18
CA LEU A 101 3.63 1.67 5.68
C LEU A 101 2.36 1.55 6.54
N PHE A 102 2.23 2.44 7.52
CA PHE A 102 1.01 2.73 8.24
C PHE A 102 0.73 4.22 8.24
N LEU A 103 -0.56 4.57 8.23
CA LEU A 103 -1.05 5.95 8.33
C LEU A 103 -2.24 5.98 9.27
N PHE A 104 -2.21 6.88 10.25
CA PHE A 104 -3.33 7.07 11.18
C PHE A 104 -3.45 8.54 11.61
N SER A 105 -4.64 8.94 12.05
CA SER A 105 -4.92 10.30 12.55
C SER A 105 -4.18 10.62 13.85
N THR A 106 -4.13 11.90 14.22
CA THR A 106 -3.60 12.35 15.53
C THR A 106 -4.38 11.83 16.74
N GLU A 107 -5.55 11.24 16.54
CA GLU A 107 -6.39 10.60 17.56
C GLU A 107 -6.26 9.07 17.55
N GLY A 108 -5.40 8.49 16.71
CA GLY A 108 -5.14 7.05 16.66
C GLY A 108 -6.09 6.23 15.77
N LEU A 109 -6.94 6.87 14.97
CA LEU A 109 -7.77 6.20 13.95
C LEU A 109 -6.91 5.79 12.74
N PHE A 110 -6.80 4.50 12.46
CA PHE A 110 -6.03 3.98 11.32
C PHE A 110 -6.73 4.20 9.98
N ILE A 111 -5.98 4.74 9.01
CA ILE A 111 -6.43 5.03 7.64
C ILE A 111 -5.77 4.07 6.64
N LEU A 112 -4.56 3.63 6.94
CA LEU A 112 -3.81 2.64 6.19
C LEU A 112 -3.04 1.75 7.17
N HIS A 113 -3.13 0.45 6.96
CA HIS A 113 -2.17 -0.50 7.54
C HIS A 113 -1.75 -1.50 6.47
N GLY A 114 -0.56 -1.29 5.89
CA GLY A 114 -0.13 -1.96 4.67
C GLY A 114 -0.12 -3.49 4.75
N ALA A 115 0.14 -4.08 5.93
CA ALA A 115 0.12 -5.53 6.14
C ALA A 115 -1.25 -6.10 6.53
N ASP A 116 -2.08 -5.33 7.24
CA ASP A 116 -3.35 -5.80 7.80
C ASP A 116 -4.43 -4.73 7.64
N PRO A 117 -5.12 -4.71 6.49
CA PRO A 117 -6.20 -3.76 6.23
C PRO A 117 -7.38 -3.88 7.20
N SER A 118 -7.51 -4.96 8.00
CA SER A 118 -8.61 -5.10 8.95
C SER A 118 -8.54 -4.09 10.10
N LEU A 119 -7.36 -3.51 10.35
CA LEU A 119 -7.15 -2.46 11.36
C LEU A 119 -7.62 -1.08 10.89
N GLU A 120 -7.88 -0.89 9.60
CA GLU A 120 -8.35 0.39 9.06
C GLU A 120 -9.76 0.72 9.56
N GLY A 121 -9.97 1.98 9.98
CA GLY A 121 -11.19 2.42 10.64
C GLY A 121 -11.27 2.10 12.14
N GLN A 122 -10.28 1.41 12.70
CA GLN A 122 -10.19 1.19 14.14
C GLN A 122 -9.36 2.29 14.81
N ASN A 123 -9.78 2.69 16.01
CA ASN A 123 -8.99 3.55 16.87
C ASN A 123 -8.16 2.69 17.82
N LEU A 124 -6.83 2.75 17.69
CA LEU A 124 -5.89 1.95 18.47
C LEU A 124 -5.12 2.80 19.50
N TYR A 125 -5.60 4.01 19.82
CA TYR A 125 -4.92 4.96 20.69
C TYR A 125 -4.53 4.39 22.07
N ASP A 126 -5.38 3.52 22.62
CA ASP A 126 -5.16 2.86 23.91
C ASP A 126 -4.67 1.41 23.78
N LEU A 127 -4.34 0.95 22.57
CA LEU A 127 -3.78 -0.38 22.37
C LEU A 127 -2.40 -0.45 23.04
N GLU A 128 -2.26 -1.45 23.90
CA GLU A 128 -1.08 -1.69 24.72
C GLU A 128 -0.48 -3.03 24.34
N ASP A 129 0.84 -3.06 24.14
CA ASP A 129 1.55 -4.32 23.89
C ASP A 129 1.79 -5.11 25.20
N VAL A 130 2.39 -6.30 25.08
CA VAL A 130 2.66 -7.18 26.24
C VAL A 130 3.59 -6.56 27.29
N ASN A 131 4.32 -5.50 26.94
CA ASN A 131 5.26 -4.79 27.82
C ASN A 131 4.69 -3.48 28.38
N GLY A 132 3.42 -3.17 28.07
CA GLY A 132 2.77 -1.95 28.51
C GLY A 132 3.00 -0.74 27.60
N VAL A 133 3.57 -0.94 26.41
CA VAL A 133 3.86 0.16 25.48
C VAL A 133 2.60 0.51 24.70
N LYS A 134 2.14 1.75 24.84
CA LYS A 134 1.06 2.31 24.03
C LYS A 134 1.60 2.91 22.74
N MET A 135 1.92 2.03 21.79
CA MET A 135 2.69 2.42 20.59
C MET A 135 2.05 3.56 19.79
N VAL A 136 0.72 3.69 19.76
CA VAL A 136 0.05 4.80 19.01
C VAL A 136 0.41 6.13 19.65
N GLN A 137 0.38 6.20 20.97
CA GLN A 137 0.67 7.43 21.72
C GLN A 137 2.13 7.83 21.56
N GLU A 138 3.04 6.86 21.65
CA GLU A 138 4.47 7.09 21.46
C GLU A 138 4.78 7.55 20.02
N LEU A 139 4.17 6.91 19.01
CA LEU A 139 4.34 7.30 17.60
C LEU A 139 3.76 8.69 17.31
N ILE A 140 2.65 9.09 17.95
CA ILE A 140 2.15 10.47 17.88
C ILE A 140 3.14 11.43 18.55
N SER A 141 3.64 11.08 19.73
CA SER A 141 4.55 11.91 20.53
C SER A 141 5.81 12.30 19.74
N VAL A 142 6.46 11.34 19.07
CA VAL A 142 7.68 11.63 18.29
C VAL A 142 7.43 12.54 17.08
N THR A 143 6.20 12.68 16.59
CA THR A 143 5.91 13.61 15.49
C THR A 143 6.02 15.08 15.89
N ALA A 144 5.87 15.41 17.17
CA ALA A 144 6.01 16.77 17.68
C ALA A 144 7.43 17.33 17.48
N GLU A 145 8.43 16.45 17.37
CA GLU A 145 9.83 16.79 17.13
C GLU A 145 10.22 16.73 15.64
N GLY A 146 9.24 16.52 14.75
CA GLY A 146 9.45 16.33 13.31
C GLY A 146 9.68 14.87 12.89
N GLY A 147 9.69 13.96 13.87
CA GLY A 147 9.75 12.52 13.66
C GLY A 147 10.78 11.81 14.54
N GLY A 148 10.59 10.51 14.74
CA GLY A 148 11.44 9.72 15.61
C GLY A 148 11.15 8.23 15.57
N TYR A 149 11.98 7.47 16.29
CA TYR A 149 11.89 6.03 16.40
C TYR A 149 11.08 5.61 17.63
N VAL A 150 10.31 4.53 17.49
CA VAL A 150 9.58 3.89 18.58
C VAL A 150 9.78 2.38 18.46
N GLU A 151 10.05 1.74 19.58
CA GLU A 151 10.20 0.29 19.72
C GLU A 151 9.01 -0.27 20.47
N TYR A 152 8.45 -1.39 20.01
CA TYR A 152 7.31 -2.07 20.63
C TYR A 152 7.19 -3.51 20.12
N ILE A 153 6.28 -4.29 20.70
CA ILE A 153 5.94 -5.63 20.22
C ILE A 153 4.75 -5.56 19.26
N TRP A 154 4.89 -6.19 18.09
CA TRP A 154 3.85 -6.25 17.06
C TRP A 154 3.87 -7.58 16.31
N PRO A 155 2.75 -8.12 15.81
CA PRO A 155 2.78 -9.32 14.98
C PRO A 155 3.53 -9.11 13.67
N ASP A 156 4.50 -9.97 13.36
CA ASP A 156 5.16 -10.01 12.06
C ASP A 156 4.29 -10.76 11.03
N PRO A 157 3.84 -10.11 9.94
CA PRO A 157 2.99 -10.75 8.93
C PRO A 157 3.66 -11.89 8.16
N GLN A 158 4.98 -12.05 8.26
CA GLN A 158 5.71 -13.18 7.65
C GLN A 158 5.78 -14.41 8.56
N ILE A 159 5.39 -14.30 9.83
CA ILE A 159 5.38 -15.42 10.78
C ILE A 159 3.93 -15.85 11.02
N GLU A 160 3.57 -17.04 10.53
CA GLU A 160 2.22 -17.57 10.67
C GLU A 160 1.84 -17.75 12.15
N GLY A 161 0.74 -17.12 12.57
CA GLY A 161 0.25 -17.20 13.94
C GLY A 161 1.06 -16.41 14.96
N ASP A 162 1.94 -15.50 14.52
CA ASP A 162 2.68 -14.64 15.44
C ASP A 162 1.72 -13.77 16.28
N THR A 163 2.05 -13.68 17.56
CA THR A 163 1.31 -12.88 18.55
C THR A 163 2.13 -11.70 19.04
N GLY A 164 3.38 -11.57 18.60
CA GLY A 164 4.23 -10.43 18.92
C GLY A 164 5.72 -10.71 18.70
N SER A 165 6.32 -9.90 17.84
CA SER A 165 7.76 -9.81 17.59
C SER A 165 8.26 -8.39 17.86
N PRO A 166 9.55 -8.21 18.26
CA PRO A 166 10.14 -6.88 18.38
C PRO A 166 10.08 -6.11 17.06
N LYS A 167 9.62 -4.87 17.11
CA LYS A 167 9.54 -3.99 15.95
C LYS A 167 10.17 -2.63 16.26
N VAL A 168 10.97 -2.12 15.32
CA VAL A 168 11.45 -0.73 15.31
C VAL A 168 10.68 0.01 14.23
N SER A 169 9.95 1.04 14.62
CA SER A 169 9.24 1.92 13.68
C SER A 169 9.83 3.33 13.69
N TYR A 170 9.72 4.02 12.56
CA TYR A 170 10.00 5.43 12.42
C TYR A 170 8.74 6.14 11.92
N ALA A 171 8.38 7.24 12.56
CA ALA A 171 7.20 8.01 12.21
C ALA A 171 7.50 9.50 12.09
N ILE A 172 6.75 10.17 11.22
CA ILE A 172 6.82 11.60 10.94
C ILE A 172 5.40 12.20 10.89
N PRO A 173 5.25 13.52 11.13
CA PRO A 173 4.02 14.20 10.80
C PRO A 173 3.77 14.20 9.29
N TYR A 174 2.53 14.00 8.89
CA TYR A 174 2.11 14.00 7.49
C TYR A 174 0.78 14.71 7.33
N SER A 175 0.69 15.66 6.41
CA SER A 175 -0.54 16.39 6.13
C SER A 175 -1.02 16.09 4.72
N ALA A 176 -2.27 15.64 4.59
CA ALA A 176 -2.90 15.38 3.30
C ALA A 176 -4.36 15.79 3.34
N LEU A 177 -4.86 16.36 2.23
CA LEU A 177 -6.26 16.76 2.09
C LEU A 177 -6.77 17.68 3.24
N GLY A 178 -5.89 18.51 3.79
CA GLY A 178 -6.21 19.45 4.87
C GLY A 178 -6.36 18.81 6.26
N GLN A 179 -5.89 17.58 6.44
CA GLN A 179 -5.86 16.86 7.72
C GLN A 179 -4.44 16.43 8.07
N ASP A 180 -4.18 16.33 9.37
CA ASP A 180 -2.90 15.89 9.92
C ASP A 180 -2.96 14.43 10.35
N PHE A 181 -1.89 13.72 10.06
CA PHE A 181 -1.72 12.29 10.26
C PHE A 181 -0.31 11.99 10.77
N VAL A 182 -0.14 10.78 11.26
CA VAL A 182 1.14 10.13 11.48
C VAL A 182 1.37 9.15 10.34
N LEU A 183 2.47 9.33 9.61
CA LEU A 183 2.96 8.39 8.60
C LEU A 183 4.20 7.70 9.15
N GLY A 184 4.27 6.38 9.01
CA GLY A 184 5.45 5.63 9.39
C GLY A 184 5.54 4.25 8.76
N ALA A 185 6.65 3.59 9.04
CA ALA A 185 6.88 2.19 8.74
C ALA A 185 7.73 1.60 9.87
N GLY A 186 7.91 0.28 9.85
CA GLY A 186 8.90 -0.36 10.69
C GLY A 186 9.45 -1.61 10.06
N PHE A 187 10.55 -2.09 10.64
CA PHE A 187 11.11 -3.41 10.37
C PHE A 187 11.16 -4.20 11.68
N PHE A 188 11.22 -5.51 11.54
CA PHE A 188 11.40 -6.44 12.65
C PHE A 188 12.89 -6.75 12.71
N PRO A 189 13.63 -6.23 13.70
CA PRO A 189 15.00 -6.63 13.89
C PRO A 189 14.98 -8.13 14.21
N GLU A 190 15.72 -8.91 13.46
CA GLU A 190 16.00 -10.29 13.84
C GLU A 190 16.54 -10.33 15.28
N PRO A 191 15.99 -11.13 16.20
CA PRO A 191 16.86 -11.82 17.12
C PRO A 191 17.46 -13.01 16.38
N ALA A 192 18.80 -13.07 16.35
CA ALA A 192 19.56 -14.29 16.14
C ALA A 192 18.82 -15.49 16.75
N SER A 193 18.81 -16.63 16.05
CA SER A 193 18.15 -17.86 16.50
C SER A 193 18.29 -18.09 18.01
N THR A 194 17.14 -18.33 18.67
CA THR A 194 16.97 -18.79 20.06
C THR A 194 17.26 -17.80 21.21
N ALA A 195 16.29 -17.74 22.13
CA ALA A 195 16.36 -17.20 23.50
C ALA A 195 16.28 -15.67 23.69
N VAL A 196 15.08 -15.09 23.55
CA VAL A 196 14.77 -13.77 24.14
C VAL A 196 13.38 -13.79 24.78
N ALA A 197 13.25 -14.50 25.90
CA ALA A 197 12.13 -14.30 26.83
C ALA A 197 12.55 -13.50 28.07
N ASP A 198 13.83 -13.09 28.19
CA ASP A 198 14.38 -12.62 29.46
C ASP A 198 15.33 -11.42 29.38
N GLN A 199 15.42 -10.74 28.23
CA GLN A 199 16.17 -9.48 28.17
C GLN A 199 15.25 -8.31 28.45
N SER A 200 15.43 -7.74 29.65
CA SER A 200 14.72 -6.55 30.11
C SER A 200 14.82 -5.43 29.06
N TRP A 201 13.65 -4.95 28.64
CA TRP A 201 13.33 -3.87 27.71
C TRP A 201 14.20 -2.59 27.82
N GLY A 202 14.93 -2.39 28.92
CA GLY A 202 15.86 -1.27 29.11
C GLY A 202 17.21 -1.38 28.39
N GLN A 203 17.63 -2.57 27.92
CA GLN A 203 18.95 -2.74 27.29
C GLN A 203 18.96 -2.46 25.77
N LEU A 204 17.83 -2.62 25.08
CA LEU A 204 17.75 -2.39 23.63
C LEU A 204 17.89 -0.91 23.23
N LYS A 205 17.49 0.02 24.11
CA LYS A 205 17.75 1.47 23.93
C LYS A 205 19.23 1.83 23.75
N SER A 206 20.15 0.94 24.12
CA SER A 206 21.59 1.18 24.08
C SER A 206 22.33 0.44 22.97
N GLN A 207 21.66 -0.42 22.20
CA GLN A 207 22.34 -1.34 21.27
C GLN A 207 22.16 -1.05 19.79
N PHE A 208 21.40 -0.01 19.40
CA PHE A 208 21.32 0.45 18.01
C PHE A 208 21.09 1.95 17.92
#